data_AF-A0A6B3HNL2-F1
#
_entry.id   AF-A0A6B3HNL2-F1
#
_cell.length_a   1.000
_cell.length_b   1.000
_cell.length_c   1.000
_cell.angle_alpha   90.00
_cell.angle_beta   90.00
_cell.angle_gamma   90.00
#
_symmetry.space_group_name_H-M   'P 1'
#
loop_
_entity.id
_entity.type
_entity.pdbx_description
1 polymer ?
#
loop_
_entity_poly.entity_id
_entity_poly.type
_entity_poly.pdbx_seq_one_letter_code
_entity_poly.pdbx_strand_id
1 'polypeptide(L)' 'PIARWTQDDVDAYVAEYGVLTNPLLMDGYASVGCAPCTRRVLEGEDARAGRWAGRGKTECGLHG' A
#
# COMPACT_ATOMS: atom_id res chain seq x y z
N PRO A 1 -13.86 -2.85 -9.47
CA PRO A 1 -14.44 -1.49 -9.65
C PRO A 1 -13.36 -0.41 -9.87
N ILE A 2 -12.28 -0.41 -9.09
CA ILE A 2 -11.24 0.64 -9.11
C ILE A 2 -9.95 0.24 -9.85
N ALA A 3 -9.98 -0.81 -10.68
CA ALA A 3 -8.76 -1.37 -11.30
C ALA A 3 -8.02 -0.40 -12.25
N ARG A 4 -8.70 0.64 -12.74
CA ARG A 4 -8.12 1.68 -13.62
C ARG A 4 -7.71 2.94 -12.87
N TRP A 5 -7.98 3.03 -11.57
CA TRP A 5 -7.61 4.21 -10.80
C TRP A 5 -6.09 4.28 -10.66
N THR A 6 -5.57 5.48 -10.87
CA THR A 6 -4.21 5.87 -10.50
C THR A 6 -4.14 6.15 -9.00
N GLN A 7 -2.93 6.36 -8.47
CA GLN A 7 -2.77 6.79 -7.08
C GLN A 7 -3.42 8.17 -6.86
N ASP A 8 -3.27 9.09 -7.81
CA ASP A 8 -3.88 10.42 -7.74
C ASP A 8 -5.41 10.36 -7.68
N ASP A 9 -6.05 9.43 -8.41
CA ASP A 9 -7.50 9.22 -8.33
C ASP A 9 -7.94 8.76 -6.93
N VAL A 10 -7.16 7.87 -6.30
CA VAL A 10 -7.41 7.41 -4.93
C VAL A 10 -7.27 8.57 -3.94
N ASP A 11 -6.18 9.33 -4.06
CA ASP A 11 -5.87 10.43 -3.13
C ASP A 11 -6.89 11.57 -3.24
N ALA A 12 -7.31 11.91 -4.46
CA ALA A 12 -8.36 12.89 -4.71
C ALA A 12 -9.68 12.48 -4.06
N TYR A 13 -10.09 11.22 -4.22
CA TYR A 13 -11.31 10.71 -3.62
C TYR A 13 -11.25 10.70 -2.09
N VAL A 14 -10.12 10.28 -1.50
CA VAL A 14 -9.92 10.30 -0.05
C VAL A 14 -10.08 11.72 0.50
N ALA A 15 -9.48 12.71 -0.18
CA ALA A 15 -9.56 14.12 0.22
C ALA A 15 -10.96 14.71 0.05
N GLU A 16 -11.63 14.45 -1.07
CA GLU A 16 -12.97 14.98 -1.39
C GLU A 16 -14.02 14.50 -0.37
N TYR A 17 -13.95 13.23 0.04
CA TYR A 17 -14.96 12.62 0.90
C TYR A 17 -14.52 12.47 2.36
N GLY A 18 -13.34 12.96 2.73
CA GLY A 18 -12.82 12.87 4.09
C GLY A 18 -12.67 11.42 4.58
N VAL A 19 -12.24 10.52 3.69
CA VAL A 19 -12.10 9.10 4.01
C VAL A 19 -10.99 8.92 5.04
N LEU A 20 -11.27 8.20 6.12
CA LEU A 20 -10.26 7.87 7.11
C LEU A 20 -9.23 6.92 6.51
N THR A 21 -7.97 7.33 6.52
CA THR A 21 -6.84 6.52 6.05
C THR A 21 -6.11 5.86 7.20
N ASN A 22 -5.36 4.80 6.89
CA ASN A 22 -4.50 4.15 7.87
C ASN A 22 -3.33 5.09 8.22
N PRO A 23 -3.09 5.44 9.50
CA PRO A 23 -2.00 6.34 9.89
C PRO A 23 -0.61 5.87 9.44
N LEU A 24 -0.41 4.57 9.23
CA LEU A 24 0.86 4.03 8.75
C LEU A 24 1.24 4.52 7.36
N LEU A 25 0.28 4.96 6.54
CA LEU A 25 0.57 5.57 5.24
C LEU A 25 1.41 6.84 5.41
N MET A 26 1.12 7.65 6.43
CA MET A 26 1.89 8.85 6.78
C MET A 26 3.23 8.51 7.47
N ASP A 27 3.35 7.28 7.94
CA ASP A 27 4.54 6.72 8.56
C ASP A 27 5.41 5.95 7.55
N GLY A 28 5.27 6.21 6.25
CA GLY A 28 6.11 5.65 5.19
C GLY A 28 5.80 4.20 4.79
N TYR A 29 4.66 3.63 5.22
CA TYR A 29 4.18 2.34 4.75
C TYR A 29 3.26 2.51 3.53
N ALA A 30 3.84 2.65 2.33
CA ALA A 30 3.07 2.88 1.10
C ALA A 30 2.12 1.72 0.69
N SER A 31 2.35 0.50 1.20
CA SER A 31 1.43 -0.63 1.05
C SER A 31 1.38 -1.46 2.32
N VAL A 32 0.23 -1.49 2.99
CA VAL A 32 0.05 -2.17 4.28
C VAL A 32 -0.48 -3.60 4.07
N GLY A 33 0.20 -4.59 4.65
CA GLY A 33 -0.25 -5.98 4.74
C GLY A 33 -0.19 -6.51 6.17
N CYS A 34 0.13 -7.79 6.35
CA CYS A 34 0.36 -8.34 7.68
C CYS A 34 1.67 -7.78 8.28
N ALA A 35 1.67 -7.56 9.60
CA ALA A 35 2.81 -7.04 10.34
C ALA A 35 4.16 -7.76 10.06
N PRO A 36 4.26 -9.10 10.00
CA PRO A 36 5.56 -9.76 9.84
C PRO A 36 6.17 -9.66 8.43
N CYS A 37 5.45 -9.10 7.45
CA CYS A 37 5.90 -9.05 6.06
C CYS A 37 5.62 -7.70 5.39
N THR A 38 5.51 -6.64 6.19
CA THR A 38 5.33 -5.26 5.72
C THR A 38 6.37 -4.36 6.38
N ARG A 39 7.13 -3.60 5.57
CA ARG A 39 8.06 -2.56 6.04
C ARG A 39 7.76 -1.22 5.37
N ARG A 40 8.35 -0.15 5.90
CA ARG A 40 8.42 1.15 5.21
C ARG A 40 9.16 1.03 3.88
N VAL A 41 8.77 1.84 2.91
CA VAL A 41 9.51 2.02 1.67
C VAL A 41 10.62 3.05 1.86
N LEU A 42 11.70 2.92 1.10
CA LEU A 42 12.74 3.94 0.98
C LEU A 42 12.38 4.92 -0.13
N GLU A 43 13.04 6.08 -0.14
CA GLU A 43 12.85 7.08 -1.20
C GLU A 43 13.12 6.47 -2.59
N GLY A 44 12.19 6.69 -3.53
CA GLY A 44 12.26 6.17 -4.89
C GLY A 44 11.95 4.67 -5.04
N GLU A 45 11.66 3.92 -3.97
CA GLU A 45 11.17 2.54 -4.09
C GLU A 45 9.72 2.50 -4.62
N ASP A 46 9.38 1.41 -5.31
CA ASP A 46 8.00 1.10 -5.68
C ASP A 46 7.10 1.04 -4.43
N ALA A 47 5.86 1.53 -4.53
CA ALA A 47 4.93 1.62 -3.40
C ALA A 47 4.65 0.26 -2.72
N ARG A 48 4.79 -0.86 -3.45
CA ARG A 48 4.62 -2.22 -2.92
C ARG A 48 5.94 -2.91 -2.56
N ALA A 49 7.09 -2.25 -2.71
CA ALA A 49 8.41 -2.81 -2.39
C ALA A 49 8.56 -3.21 -0.91
N GLY A 50 7.78 -2.60 -0.02
CA GLY A 50 7.73 -2.94 1.40
C GLY A 50 6.98 -4.25 1.73
N ARG A 51 6.28 -4.84 0.75
CA ARG A 51 5.54 -6.11 0.92
C ARG A 51 6.47 -7.30 0.76
N TRP A 52 6.15 -8.39 1.46
CA TRP A 52 6.95 -9.63 1.48
C TRP A 52 8.37 -9.39 2.00
N ALA A 53 8.58 -8.38 2.85
CA ALA A 53 9.86 -8.12 3.46
C ALA A 53 10.37 -9.38 4.20
N GLY A 54 11.61 -9.79 3.90
CA GLY A 54 12.20 -11.02 4.45
C GLY A 54 11.58 -12.32 3.96
N ARG A 55 10.75 -12.31 2.89
CA ARG A 55 10.15 -13.48 2.27
C ARG A 55 10.26 -13.42 0.74
N GLY A 56 10.02 -14.55 0.08
CA GLY A 56 9.84 -14.58 -1.37
C GLY A 56 8.61 -13.78 -1.81
N LYS A 57 8.68 -13.15 -2.99
CA LYS A 57 7.54 -12.45 -3.61
C LYS A 57 6.54 -13.45 -4.19
N THR A 58 5.87 -14.20 -3.31
CA THR A 58 4.73 -15.03 -3.69
C THR A 58 3.47 -14.25 -3.35
N GLU A 59 2.56 -14.11 -4.31
CA GLU A 59 1.27 -13.46 -4.07
C GLU A 59 0.59 -14.05 -2.83
N CYS A 60 -0.09 -13.22 -2.03
CA CYS A 60 -0.79 -13.75 -0.87
C CYS A 60 -1.95 -14.64 -1.35
N GLY A 61 -2.29 -15.69 -0.60
CA GLY A 61 -3.37 -16.62 -0.95
C GLY A 61 -4.79 -16.03 -0.96
N LEU A 62 -4.91 -14.70 -0.95
CA LEU A 62 -6.16 -13.96 -1.18
C LEU A 62 -6.44 -13.75 -2.67
N HIS A 63 -5.41 -13.89 -3.51
CA HIS A 63 -5.51 -13.83 -4.95
C HIS A 63 -5.16 -15.22 -5.49
N GLY A 64 -6.05 -15.78 -6.30
CA GLY A 64 -5.95 -17.10 -6.90
C GLY A 64 -6.37 -17.07 -8.36
#